data_AF-A0AAW0LJJ4-F1
#
_entry.id   AF-A0AAW0LJJ4-F1
#
_cell.length_a   1.000
_cell.length_b   1.000
_cell.length_c   1.000
_cell.angle_alpha   90.00
_cell.angle_beta   90.00
_cell.angle_gamma   90.00
#
_symmetry.space_group_name_H-M   'P 1'
#
loop_
_entity.id
_entity.type
_entity.pdbx_description
1 polymer ?
#
loop_
_entity_poly.entity_id
_entity_poly.type
_entity_poly.pdbx_seq_one_letter_code
_entity_poly.pdbx_strand_id
1 'polypeptide(L)'
;MACFPTGSASDMHFEDIIMNNVGNPIIIDQIPSRIKINNVSFINIRGTSKFREAVKLVCSKGVPCEKVELRDIDLKYNGHDGSPTYHCINVKPTISGKQNPPACTVKA
;
A
#
# COMPACT_ATOMS: atom_id res chain seq x y z
N MET A 1 -13.28 28.47 -8.88
CA MET A 1 -11.97 27.82 -8.67
C MET A 1 -11.83 27.55 -7.18
N ALA A 2 -12.02 26.31 -6.74
CA ALA A 2 -11.96 25.98 -5.32
C ALA A 2 -10.49 25.99 -4.85
N CYS A 3 -10.19 26.83 -3.87
CA CYS A 3 -8.94 26.80 -3.11
C CYS A 3 -9.02 25.60 -2.16
N PHE A 4 -8.70 24.40 -2.67
CA PHE A 4 -8.48 23.26 -1.80
C PHE A 4 -7.14 23.49 -1.09
N PRO A 5 -7.09 23.53 0.26
CA PRO A 5 -5.82 23.67 0.95
C PRO A 5 -4.89 22.52 0.53
N THR A 6 -3.68 22.86 0.08
CA THR A 6 -2.62 21.88 -0.12
C THR A 6 -2.17 21.39 1.24
N GLY A 7 -2.62 20.20 1.62
CA GLY A 7 -2.21 19.53 2.84
C GLY A 7 -1.19 18.44 2.57
N SER A 8 -0.52 17.99 3.63
CA SER A 8 0.39 16.84 3.60
C SER A 8 0.06 15.90 4.75
N ALA A 9 0.11 14.60 4.46
CA ALA A 9 0.11 13.55 5.46
C ALA A 9 1.45 12.82 5.34
N SER A 10 2.22 12.79 6.41
CA SER A 10 3.56 12.21 6.38
C SER A 10 3.96 11.61 7.70
N ASP A 11 5.03 10.81 7.67
CA ASP A 11 5.63 10.21 8.87
C ASP A 11 4.67 9.22 9.55
N MET A 12 4.12 8.32 8.74
CA MET A 12 3.17 7.30 9.18
C MET A 12 3.82 5.92 9.10
N HIS A 13 3.90 5.24 10.23
CA HIS A 13 4.63 3.98 10.38
C HIS A 13 3.70 2.90 10.93
N PHE A 14 3.57 1.81 10.17
CA PHE A 14 2.75 0.65 10.53
C PHE A 14 3.66 -0.55 10.65
N GLU A 15 3.84 -1.05 11.86
CA GLU A 15 4.85 -2.05 12.16
C GLU A 15 4.28 -3.21 12.99
N ASP A 16 4.76 -4.42 12.73
CA ASP A 16 4.48 -5.64 13.51
C ASP A 16 2.99 -6.01 13.62
N ILE A 17 2.22 -5.78 12.55
CA ILE A 17 0.77 -6.01 12.54
C ILE A 17 0.42 -7.41 12.00
N ILE A 18 -0.47 -8.12 12.71
CA ILE A 18 -1.05 -9.39 12.28
C ILE A 18 -2.50 -9.18 11.81
N MET A 19 -2.74 -9.50 10.54
CA MET A 19 -4.02 -9.39 9.85
C MET A 19 -4.77 -10.72 9.96
N ASN A 20 -6.01 -10.68 10.45
CA ASN A 20 -6.84 -11.88 10.56
C ASN A 20 -8.10 -11.73 9.72
N ASN A 21 -8.11 -12.36 8.53
CA ASN A 21 -9.25 -12.42 7.65
C ASN A 21 -9.87 -11.02 7.39
N VAL A 22 -9.00 -10.04 7.13
CA VAL A 22 -9.39 -8.65 6.84
C VAL A 22 -9.61 -8.46 5.33
N GLY A 23 -10.35 -7.44 4.90
CA GLY A 23 -10.61 -7.17 3.46
C GLY A 23 -9.32 -7.05 2.64
N ASN A 24 -8.73 -5.85 2.63
CA ASN A 24 -7.40 -5.60 2.10
C ASN A 24 -6.51 -5.14 3.28
N PRO A 25 -5.52 -5.94 3.70
CA PRO A 25 -4.56 -5.58 4.74
C PRO A 25 -3.94 -4.18 4.64
N ILE A 26 -3.57 -3.72 3.44
CA ILE A 26 -2.87 -2.44 3.26
C ILE A 26 -3.58 -1.65 2.17
N ILE A 27 -4.01 -0.43 2.49
CA ILE A 27 -4.70 0.47 1.55
C ILE A 27 -4.13 1.89 1.65
N ILE A 28 -3.71 2.44 0.52
CA ILE A 28 -3.64 3.87 0.24
C ILE A 28 -4.58 4.13 -0.95
N ASP A 29 -5.62 4.93 -0.73
CA ASP A 29 -6.56 5.33 -1.78
C ASP A 29 -6.71 6.86 -1.79
N GLN A 30 -6.03 7.49 -2.73
CA GLN A 30 -5.81 8.93 -2.78
C GLN A 30 -6.42 9.57 -4.04
N ILE A 31 -7.34 8.90 -4.74
CA ILE A 31 -7.93 9.42 -6.00
C ILE A 31 -9.43 9.77 -5.82
N PRO A 32 -9.85 11.01 -6.13
CA PRO A 32 -9.06 12.21 -6.43
C PRO A 32 -8.67 12.98 -5.16
N SER A 33 -7.38 13.28 -4.98
CA SER A 33 -6.89 14.14 -3.90
C SER A 33 -5.64 14.95 -4.32
N ARG A 34 -5.42 16.07 -3.62
CA ARG A 34 -4.25 16.95 -3.72
C ARG A 34 -3.38 16.92 -2.46
N ILE A 35 -3.70 16.07 -1.49
CA ILE A 35 -2.92 15.92 -0.26
C ILE A 35 -1.65 15.15 -0.58
N LYS A 36 -0.47 15.67 -0.25
CA LYS A 36 0.78 14.93 -0.45
C LYS A 36 0.94 13.83 0.61
N ILE A 37 0.99 12.58 0.17
CA ILE A 37 1.36 11.44 1.03
C ILE A 37 2.85 11.19 0.86
N ASN A 38 3.61 11.24 1.96
CA ASN A 38 5.05 11.06 1.92
C ASN A 38 5.59 10.39 3.19
N ASN A 39 6.66 9.61 3.08
CA ASN A 39 7.31 8.95 4.22
C ASN A 39 6.33 8.05 4.99
N VAL A 40 5.86 7.00 4.30
CA VAL A 40 4.93 6.02 4.87
C VAL A 40 5.59 4.66 4.83
N SER A 41 5.58 3.92 5.93
CA SER A 41 6.20 2.60 5.99
C SER A 41 5.23 1.54 6.50
N PHE A 42 5.32 0.36 5.89
CA PHE A 42 4.64 -0.85 6.32
C PHE A 42 5.68 -1.93 6.51
N ILE A 43 5.88 -2.36 7.76
CA ILE A 43 6.99 -3.22 8.17
C ILE A 43 6.46 -4.43 8.95
N ASN A 44 6.90 -5.63 8.57
CA ASN A 44 6.53 -6.89 9.25
C ASN A 44 5.01 -7.11 9.34
N ILE A 45 4.29 -6.83 8.25
CA ILE A 45 2.84 -7.04 8.17
C ILE A 45 2.57 -8.48 7.74
N ARG A 46 1.87 -9.24 8.58
CA ARG A 46 1.67 -10.69 8.39
C ARG A 46 0.21 -11.08 8.48
N GLY A 47 -0.17 -12.24 7.94
CA GLY A 47 -1.46 -12.86 8.21
C GLY A 47 -2.30 -13.11 6.95
N THR A 48 -3.61 -12.84 7.01
CA THR A 48 -4.56 -13.26 5.97
C THR A 48 -5.50 -12.17 5.47
N SER A 49 -5.82 -12.22 4.17
CA SER A 49 -6.79 -11.36 3.48
C SER A 49 -8.02 -12.14 3.00
N LYS A 50 -9.17 -11.46 3.01
CA LYS A 50 -10.45 -11.90 2.43
C LYS A 50 -10.54 -11.59 0.95
N PHE A 51 -9.82 -10.59 0.48
CA PHE A 51 -9.78 -10.23 -0.94
C PHE A 51 -8.43 -10.59 -1.54
N ARG A 52 -8.46 -10.95 -2.84
CA ARG A 52 -7.26 -11.30 -3.59
C ARG A 52 -6.32 -10.11 -3.71
N GLU A 53 -6.85 -8.91 -3.92
CA GLU A 53 -6.08 -7.67 -3.81
C GLU A 53 -5.75 -7.41 -2.34
N ALA A 54 -4.64 -7.96 -1.84
CA ALA A 54 -4.29 -7.80 -0.42
C ALA A 54 -3.71 -6.41 -0.13
N VAL A 55 -3.04 -5.81 -1.12
CA VAL A 55 -2.40 -4.50 -1.00
C VAL A 55 -2.84 -3.60 -2.14
N LYS A 56 -3.40 -2.44 -1.81
CA LYS A 56 -3.85 -1.42 -2.76
C LYS A 56 -3.14 -0.10 -2.48
N LEU A 57 -2.29 0.36 -3.39
CA LEU A 57 -1.55 1.62 -3.28
C LEU A 57 -1.86 2.50 -4.49
N VAL A 58 -2.94 3.27 -4.39
CA VAL A 58 -3.50 4.08 -5.49
C VAL A 58 -3.34 5.55 -5.17
N CYS A 59 -2.40 6.18 -5.87
CA CYS A 59 -2.01 7.57 -5.66
C CYS A 59 -2.44 8.49 -6.81
N SER A 60 -2.68 9.75 -6.51
CA SER A 60 -3.10 10.75 -7.49
C SER A 60 -1.98 11.05 -8.49
N LYS A 61 -2.31 11.13 -9.79
CA LYS A 61 -1.30 11.45 -10.83
C LYS A 61 -0.68 12.84 -10.63
N GLY A 62 -1.45 13.80 -10.12
CA GLY A 62 -0.98 15.16 -9.90
C GLY A 62 -0.15 15.35 -8.63
N VAL A 63 -0.31 14.44 -7.66
CA VAL A 63 0.43 14.45 -6.38
C VAL A 63 0.74 12.99 -5.99
N PRO A 64 1.71 12.33 -6.67
CA PRO A 64 2.03 10.93 -6.43
C PRO A 64 2.54 10.71 -5.00
N CYS A 65 2.42 9.47 -4.50
CA CYS A 65 2.97 9.11 -3.20
C CYS A 65 4.49 8.97 -3.29
N GLU A 66 5.20 9.55 -2.33
CA GLU A 66 6.67 9.53 -2.27
C GLU A 66 7.16 8.81 -1.01
N LYS A 67 8.34 8.17 -1.08
CA LYS A 67 8.97 7.49 0.06
C LYS A 67 8.02 6.52 0.79
N VAL A 68 7.34 5.68 0.01
CA VAL A 68 6.54 4.57 0.56
C VAL A 68 7.47 3.37 0.71
N GLU A 69 7.57 2.79 1.90
CA GLU A 69 8.37 1.60 2.17
C GLU A 69 7.48 0.39 2.47
N LEU A 70 7.83 -0.74 1.86
CA LEU A 70 7.26 -2.05 2.12
C LEU A 70 8.39 -2.99 2.55
N ARG A 71 8.37 -3.46 3.78
CA ARG A 71 9.38 -4.38 4.32
C ARG A 71 8.73 -5.57 5.02
N ASP A 72 9.19 -6.77 4.71
CA ASP A 72 8.75 -8.01 5.37
C ASP A 72 7.22 -8.20 5.37
N ILE A 73 6.61 -8.10 4.19
CA ILE A 73 5.17 -8.33 4.01
C ILE A 73 4.90 -9.82 3.72
N ASP A 74 4.05 -10.45 4.52
CA ASP A 74 3.66 -11.86 4.37
C ASP A 74 2.16 -12.08 4.57
N LEU A 75 1.41 -11.93 3.48
CA LEU A 75 -0.04 -12.00 3.44
C LEU A 75 -0.47 -13.22 2.62
N LYS A 76 -1.49 -13.93 3.11
CA LYS A 76 -2.13 -15.06 2.43
C LYS A 76 -3.58 -14.72 2.12
N TYR A 77 -4.03 -15.04 0.91
CA TYR A 77 -5.44 -14.94 0.56
C TYR A 77 -6.18 -16.19 1.05
N ASN A 78 -7.33 -16.01 1.70
CA ASN A 78 -8.15 -17.12 2.20
C ASN A 78 -9.13 -17.68 1.17
N GLY A 79 -9.23 -17.09 -0.03
CA GLY A 79 -10.10 -17.60 -1.09
C GLY A 79 -9.39 -18.60 -2.02
N HIS A 80 -10.14 -19.11 -3.00
CA HIS A 80 -9.68 -20.18 -3.89
C HIS A 80 -9.14 -19.69 -5.25
N ASP A 81 -9.24 -18.39 -5.53
CA ASP A 81 -8.96 -17.80 -6.85
C ASP A 81 -7.47 -17.46 -7.08
N GLY A 82 -6.57 -18.13 -6.37
CA GLY A 82 -5.12 -18.01 -6.52
C GLY A 82 -4.41 -17.27 -5.40
N SER A 83 -3.23 -16.71 -5.69
CA SER A 83 -2.41 -15.98 -4.71
C SER A 83 -2.88 -14.54 -4.51
N PRO A 84 -2.64 -13.94 -3.33
CA PRO A 84 -2.89 -12.52 -3.11
C PRO A 84 -2.05 -11.66 -4.08
N THR A 85 -2.47 -10.44 -4.34
CA THR A 85 -1.83 -9.53 -5.30
C THR A 85 -1.71 -8.12 -4.73
N TYR A 86 -0.79 -7.35 -5.32
CA TYR A 86 -0.71 -5.91 -5.16
C TYR A 86 -1.39 -5.19 -6.33
N HIS A 87 -1.98 -4.03 -6.05
CA HIS A 87 -2.42 -3.08 -7.06
C HIS A 87 -1.80 -1.72 -6.77
N CYS A 88 -1.00 -1.20 -7.71
CA CYS A 88 -0.29 0.06 -7.53
C CYS A 88 -0.51 1.03 -8.69
N ILE A 89 -0.76 2.30 -8.36
CA ILE A 89 -0.93 3.40 -9.31
C ILE A 89 -0.19 4.63 -8.78
N ASN A 90 0.67 5.24 -9.60
CA ASN A 90 1.42 6.47 -9.29
C ASN A 90 2.20 6.44 -7.97
N VAL A 91 2.78 5.29 -7.63
CA VAL A 91 3.63 5.08 -6.45
C VAL A 91 4.83 4.25 -6.84
N LYS A 92 6.00 4.58 -6.26
CA LYS A 92 7.24 3.82 -6.43
C LYS A 92 7.74 3.41 -5.04
N PRO A 93 7.23 2.29 -4.50
CA PRO A 93 7.61 1.89 -3.15
C PRO A 93 9.04 1.34 -3.13
N THR A 94 9.77 1.63 -2.06
CA THR A 94 11.00 0.93 -1.73
C THR A 94 10.63 -0.41 -1.10
N ILE A 95 11.13 -1.49 -1.69
CA ILE A 95 10.77 -2.85 -1.29
C ILE A 95 12.01 -3.51 -0.69
N SER A 96 11.88 -4.09 0.50
CA SER A 96 12.95 -4.85 1.15
C SER A 96 12.42 -6.06 1.91
N GLY A 97 13.32 -6.97 2.28
CA GLY A 97 12.96 -8.16 3.06
C GLY A 97 12.01 -9.13 2.33
N LYS A 98 11.22 -9.88 3.09
CA LYS A 98 10.25 -10.84 2.55
C LYS A 98 9.09 -10.12 1.87
N GLN A 99 8.69 -10.60 0.69
CA GLN A 99 7.51 -10.09 -0.02
C GLN A 99 6.67 -11.25 -0.52
N ASN A 100 5.62 -11.56 0.23
CA ASN A 100 4.57 -12.49 -0.14
C ASN A 100 3.22 -11.79 0.05
N PRO A 101 2.47 -11.50 -1.01
CA PRO A 101 2.76 -11.78 -2.41
C PRO A 101 3.88 -10.89 -3.01
N PRO A 102 4.34 -11.13 -4.25
CA PRO A 102 5.29 -10.26 -4.91
C PRO A 102 4.79 -8.82 -4.96
N ALA A 103 5.60 -7.90 -4.44
CA ALA A 103 5.28 -6.47 -4.44
C ALA A 103 5.27 -5.90 -5.86
N CYS A 104 4.63 -4.74 -6.03
CA CYS A 104 4.58 -4.03 -7.31
C CYS A 104 5.99 -3.81 -7.86
N THR A 105 6.26 -4.36 -9.04
CA THR A 105 7.46 -3.99 -9.77
C THR A 105 7.28 -2.56 -10.27
N VAL A 106 8.25 -1.71 -9.96
CA VAL A 106 8.37 -0.39 -10.61
C VAL A 106 8.40 -0.66 -12.12
N LYS A 107 7.29 -0.41 -12.82
CA LYS A 107 7.38 -0.17 -14.25
C LYS A 107 8.17 1.12 -14.39
N ALA A 108 9.42 0.96 -14.82
CA ALA A 108 10.31 2.05 -15.20
C ALA A 108 9.60 2.97 -16.21
#